data_AF-E3FGH9-F1
#
_entry.id   AF-E3FGH9-F1
#
_cell.length_a   1.000
_cell.length_b   1.000
_cell.length_c   1.000
_cell.angle_alpha   90.00
_cell.angle_beta   90.00
_cell.angle_gamma   90.00
#
_symmetry.space_group_name_H-M   'P 1'
#
loop_
_entity.id
_entity.type
_entity.pdbx_description
1 polymer ?
#
loop_
_entity_poly.entity_id
_entity_poly.type
_entity_poly.pdbx_seq_one_letter_code
_entity_poly.pdbx_strand_id
1 'polypeptide(L)'
;MNRFLSLLPLVGSLFLAGCGDDPADGDKCESSGYVCSSIAEALECRQGQWRAIPCRGSLGCQEVDNAIRCDISANRAGDNCGTSAEGRGLCRADGQAVLECRLGVLVEVESCRTCTETNTQVVCQP
;
A
#
# COMPACT_ATOMS: atom_id res chain seq x y z
N MET A 1 -63.22 24.67 -20.95
CA MET A 1 -62.46 25.17 -22.12
C MET A 1 -61.10 25.71 -21.64
N ASN A 2 -60.04 25.45 -22.44
CA ASN A 2 -58.64 25.96 -22.41
C ASN A 2 -57.75 25.59 -21.20
N ARG A 3 -56.72 24.73 -21.28
CA ARG A 3 -55.49 24.64 -22.11
C ARG A 3 -54.55 25.85 -22.00
N PHE A 4 -53.44 25.69 -21.27
CA PHE A 4 -52.10 26.15 -21.68
C PHE A 4 -50.99 25.31 -21.02
N LEU A 5 -50.14 24.73 -21.87
CA LEU A 5 -48.87 24.06 -21.57
C LEU A 5 -47.85 25.04 -20.98
N SER A 6 -46.92 24.58 -20.14
CA SER A 6 -45.50 24.94 -20.22
C SER A 6 -44.62 23.93 -19.48
N LEU A 7 -43.52 23.56 -20.14
CA LEU A 7 -42.53 22.55 -19.84
C LEU A 7 -41.25 23.18 -19.24
N LEU A 8 -40.56 22.41 -18.36
CA LEU A 8 -39.10 22.39 -18.05
C LEU A 8 -38.44 23.60 -17.33
N PRO A 9 -37.23 23.48 -16.72
CA PRO A 9 -36.51 22.31 -16.15
C PRO A 9 -35.75 22.58 -14.81
N LEU A 10 -35.10 21.52 -14.32
CA LEU A 10 -34.08 21.41 -13.28
C LEU A 10 -33.10 22.60 -13.17
N VAL A 11 -32.81 23.05 -11.95
CA VAL A 11 -31.46 23.47 -11.55
C VAL A 11 -31.17 22.94 -10.14
N GLY A 12 -30.98 21.62 -10.06
CA GLY A 12 -30.30 21.01 -8.92
C GLY A 12 -28.80 21.17 -9.13
N SER A 13 -28.23 22.28 -8.68
CA SER A 13 -26.78 22.48 -8.65
C SER A 13 -26.17 21.58 -7.57
N LEU A 14 -26.03 20.29 -7.88
CA LEU A 14 -25.03 19.47 -7.21
C LEU A 14 -23.67 20.00 -7.63
N PHE A 15 -23.07 20.80 -6.76
CA PHE A 15 -21.63 21.00 -6.78
C PHE A 15 -20.99 19.65 -6.48
N LEU A 16 -20.63 18.92 -7.53
CA LEU A 16 -19.67 17.83 -7.45
C LEU A 16 -18.37 18.46 -6.95
N ALA A 17 -18.10 18.32 -5.66
CA ALA A 17 -16.75 18.44 -5.16
C ALA A 17 -15.90 17.50 -6.01
N GLY A 18 -14.93 18.05 -6.73
CA GLY A 18 -13.90 17.25 -7.37
C GLY A 18 -13.08 16.59 -6.26
N CYS A 19 -13.52 15.42 -5.82
CA CYS A 19 -12.66 14.48 -5.13
C CYS A 19 -11.68 13.99 -6.19
N GLY A 20 -10.39 14.25 -6.01
CA GLY A 20 -9.39 13.55 -6.81
C GLY A 20 -9.59 12.06 -6.60
N ASP A 21 -9.79 11.31 -7.68
CA ASP A 21 -9.83 9.85 -7.63
C ASP A 21 -8.40 9.37 -7.38
N ASP A 22 -7.96 9.42 -6.12
CA ASP A 22 -6.73 8.75 -5.71
C ASP A 22 -6.89 7.25 -6.01
N PRO A 23 -5.90 6.60 -6.64
CA PRO A 23 -6.00 5.21 -6.99
C PRO A 23 -6.23 4.35 -5.75
N ALA A 24 -6.99 3.27 -5.89
CA ALA A 24 -7.25 2.30 -4.84
C ALA A 24 -6.73 0.89 -5.21
N ASP A 25 -6.70 -0.01 -4.24
CA ASP A 25 -6.36 -1.42 -4.47
C ASP A 25 -7.30 -2.06 -5.51
N GLY A 26 -6.73 -2.76 -6.48
CA GLY A 26 -7.44 -3.42 -7.58
C GLY A 26 -7.81 -2.52 -8.75
N ASP A 27 -7.65 -1.20 -8.64
CA ASP A 27 -7.86 -0.29 -9.78
C ASP A 27 -6.85 -0.56 -10.90
N LYS A 28 -7.24 -0.22 -12.13
CA LYS A 28 -6.34 -0.35 -13.29
C LYS A 28 -5.24 0.70 -13.25
N CYS A 29 -4.06 0.30 -13.70
CA CYS A 29 -2.91 1.20 -13.84
C CYS A 29 -2.18 0.92 -15.14
N GLU A 30 -1.72 1.98 -15.81
CA GLU A 30 -1.11 1.87 -17.16
C GLU A 30 0.42 1.83 -17.11
N SER A 31 1.05 2.27 -16.01
CA SER A 31 2.50 2.36 -15.86
C SER A 31 2.98 1.76 -14.55
N SER A 32 4.05 0.95 -14.59
CA SER A 32 4.73 0.46 -13.39
C SER A 32 5.18 1.63 -12.51
N GLY A 33 4.98 1.51 -11.20
CA GLY A 33 5.34 2.57 -10.27
C GLY A 33 4.74 2.34 -8.90
N TYR A 34 5.00 3.28 -8.02
CA TYR A 34 4.46 3.32 -6.67
C TYR A 34 3.82 4.67 -6.42
N VAL A 35 2.76 4.69 -5.61
CA VAL A 35 2.15 5.91 -5.06
C VAL A 35 1.79 5.67 -3.59
N CYS A 36 1.75 6.72 -2.77
CA CYS A 36 1.12 6.63 -1.45
C CYS A 36 -0.39 6.89 -1.61
N SER A 37 -1.24 5.91 -1.33
CA SER A 37 -2.70 6.13 -1.21
C SER A 37 -3.05 6.74 0.15
N SER A 38 -2.25 6.46 1.18
CA SER A 38 -2.34 7.09 2.49
C SER A 38 -1.00 6.99 3.22
N ILE A 39 -0.90 7.57 4.42
CA ILE A 39 0.29 7.37 5.26
C ILE A 39 0.50 5.91 5.70
N ALA A 40 -0.56 5.09 5.71
CA ALA A 40 -0.49 3.70 6.14
C ALA A 40 -0.38 2.71 4.97
N GLU A 41 -0.38 3.19 3.72
CA GLU A 41 -0.51 2.35 2.54
C GLU A 41 0.17 2.98 1.32
N ALA A 42 1.01 2.17 0.66
CA ALA A 42 1.50 2.42 -0.68
C ALA A 42 0.73 1.53 -1.67
N LEU A 43 0.55 1.98 -2.90
CA LEU A 43 0.11 1.14 -4.00
C LEU A 43 1.28 0.91 -4.95
N GLU A 44 1.41 -0.33 -5.42
CA GLU A 44 2.31 -0.69 -6.51
C GLU A 44 1.49 -1.05 -7.75
N CYS A 45 1.79 -0.44 -8.89
CA CYS A 45 1.21 -0.87 -10.15
C CYS A 45 1.94 -2.13 -10.64
N ARG A 46 1.27 -3.28 -10.54
CA ARG A 46 1.80 -4.59 -10.93
C ARG A 46 0.80 -5.28 -11.86
N GLN A 47 1.26 -5.66 -13.06
CA GLN A 47 0.43 -6.36 -14.06
C GLN A 47 -0.84 -5.58 -14.44
N GLY A 48 -0.75 -4.25 -14.51
CA GLY A 48 -1.85 -3.39 -14.91
C GLY A 48 -2.92 -3.15 -13.83
N GLN A 49 -2.64 -3.56 -12.59
CA GLN A 49 -3.50 -3.31 -11.43
C GLN A 49 -2.69 -2.74 -10.26
N TRP A 50 -3.30 -1.80 -9.55
CA TRP A 50 -2.79 -1.31 -8.27
C TRP A 50 -2.92 -2.39 -7.22
N ARG A 51 -1.83 -2.62 -6.47
CA ARG A 51 -1.79 -3.55 -5.34
C ARG A 51 -1.40 -2.80 -4.08
N ALA A 52 -2.25 -2.86 -3.06
CA ALA A 52 -1.95 -2.26 -1.76
C ALA A 52 -0.81 -2.97 -1.04
N ILE A 53 0.07 -2.17 -0.46
CA ILE A 53 1.21 -2.55 0.38
C ILE A 53 1.06 -1.77 1.69
N PRO A 54 0.80 -2.45 2.81
CA PRO A 54 0.78 -1.80 4.11
C PRO A 54 2.13 -1.16 4.43
N CYS A 55 2.13 0.05 4.98
CA CYS A 55 3.32 0.72 5.50
C CYS A 55 3.12 0.92 7.00
N ARG A 56 3.16 -0.18 7.76
CA ARG A 56 2.78 -0.18 9.19
C ARG A 56 3.86 0.41 10.09
N GLY A 57 5.07 0.60 9.59
CA GLY A 57 6.16 1.20 10.34
C GLY A 57 5.87 2.67 10.68
N SER A 58 6.58 3.19 11.67
CA SER A 58 6.30 4.52 12.23
C SER A 58 6.44 5.68 11.25
N LEU A 59 7.25 5.51 10.20
CA LEU A 59 7.42 6.53 9.16
C LEU A 59 6.30 6.48 8.11
N GLY A 60 5.53 5.39 8.04
CA GLY A 60 4.47 5.22 7.07
C GLY A 60 4.93 5.23 5.62
N CYS A 61 4.06 5.65 4.72
CA CYS A 61 4.35 5.91 3.31
C CYS A 61 4.77 7.38 3.12
N GLN A 62 5.87 7.61 2.42
CA GLN A 62 6.40 8.94 2.13
C GLN A 62 6.90 9.04 0.70
N GLU A 63 6.77 10.22 0.10
CA GLU A 63 7.46 10.56 -1.15
C GLU A 63 8.76 11.30 -0.82
N VAL A 64 9.90 10.71 -1.19
CA VAL A 64 11.24 11.24 -0.93
C VAL A 64 12.06 11.14 -2.22
N ASP A 65 12.62 12.27 -2.67
CA ASP A 65 13.46 12.35 -3.89
C ASP A 65 12.80 11.75 -5.14
N ASN A 66 11.50 12.02 -5.34
CA ASN A 66 10.67 11.43 -6.42
C ASN A 66 10.55 9.89 -6.36
N ALA A 67 10.75 9.29 -5.19
CA ALA A 67 10.55 7.88 -4.94
C ALA A 67 9.61 7.66 -3.76
N ILE A 68 8.77 6.63 -3.86
CA ILE A 68 7.92 6.21 -2.74
C ILE A 68 8.71 5.33 -1.78
N ARG A 69 8.67 5.69 -0.50
CA ARG A 69 9.26 4.98 0.62
C ARG A 69 8.14 4.48 1.52
N CYS A 70 7.94 3.17 1.53
CA CYS A 70 7.02 2.49 2.43
C CYS A 70 7.80 1.89 3.59
N ASP A 71 7.56 2.36 4.82
CA ASP A 71 8.13 1.78 6.02
C ASP A 71 7.42 0.47 6.38
N ILE A 72 8.02 -0.64 5.94
CA ILE A 72 7.49 -1.99 6.17
C ILE A 72 7.95 -2.61 7.49
N SER A 73 8.70 -1.90 8.34
CA SER A 73 9.34 -2.45 9.55
C SER A 73 8.38 -3.06 10.57
N ALA A 74 7.10 -2.68 10.54
CA ALA A 74 6.05 -3.27 11.39
C ALA A 74 5.01 -4.07 10.61
N ASN A 75 5.31 -4.45 9.36
CA ASN A 75 4.46 -5.33 8.58
C ASN A 75 4.48 -6.76 9.14
N ARG A 76 3.47 -7.53 8.76
CA ARG A 76 3.18 -8.85 9.33
C ARG A 76 3.19 -9.92 8.25
N ALA A 77 3.29 -11.18 8.67
CA ALA A 77 3.09 -12.31 7.77
C ALA A 77 1.71 -12.19 7.09
N GLY A 78 1.69 -12.41 5.78
CA GLY A 78 0.52 -12.24 4.92
C GLY A 78 0.33 -10.84 4.35
N ASP A 79 1.00 -9.81 4.86
CA ASP A 79 0.95 -8.48 4.24
C ASP A 79 1.64 -8.54 2.86
N ASN A 80 1.11 -7.79 1.90
CA ASN A 80 1.74 -7.59 0.61
C ASN A 80 3.07 -6.84 0.77
N CYS A 81 4.03 -7.15 -0.10
CA CYS A 81 5.28 -6.42 -0.22
C CYS A 81 5.59 -6.08 -1.68
N GLY A 82 6.21 -4.92 -1.90
CA GLY A 82 6.56 -4.43 -3.23
C GLY A 82 7.64 -5.27 -3.90
N THR A 83 7.72 -5.21 -5.22
CA THR A 83 8.74 -5.92 -6.01
C THR A 83 10.16 -5.53 -5.59
N SER A 84 10.36 -4.27 -5.18
CA SER A 84 11.64 -3.78 -4.63
C SER A 84 12.04 -4.42 -3.29
N ALA A 85 11.11 -5.10 -2.62
CA ALA A 85 11.33 -5.78 -1.35
C ALA A 85 11.53 -7.30 -1.50
N GLU A 86 11.37 -7.86 -2.69
CA GLU A 86 11.48 -9.31 -2.91
C GLU A 86 12.82 -9.88 -2.41
N GLY A 87 12.77 -10.97 -1.64
CA GLY A 87 13.92 -11.60 -0.99
C GLY A 87 14.49 -10.84 0.21
N ARG A 88 13.96 -9.66 0.56
CA ARG A 88 14.39 -8.93 1.76
C ARG A 88 13.70 -9.51 3.00
N GLY A 89 14.50 -9.71 4.04
CA GLY A 89 14.04 -10.09 5.36
C GLY A 89 13.73 -8.88 6.25
N LEU A 90 12.82 -9.06 7.20
CA LEU A 90 12.62 -8.21 8.37
C LEU A 90 12.30 -9.07 9.59
N CYS A 91 12.45 -8.50 10.79
CA CYS A 91 11.98 -9.15 12.00
C CYS A 91 10.46 -8.99 12.13
N ARG A 92 9.79 -10.06 12.57
CA ARG A 92 8.40 -9.97 13.03
C ARG A 92 8.34 -8.99 14.20
N ALA A 93 7.22 -8.28 14.34
CA ALA A 93 7.05 -7.20 15.31
C ALA A 93 7.30 -7.58 16.80
N ASP A 94 7.20 -8.86 17.15
CA ASP A 94 7.53 -9.36 18.50
C ASP A 94 9.01 -9.72 18.69
N GLY A 95 9.82 -9.63 17.64
CA GLY A 95 11.23 -9.97 17.64
C GLY A 95 11.49 -11.47 17.74
N GLN A 96 10.54 -12.34 17.41
CA GLN A 96 10.66 -13.80 17.60
C GLN A 96 10.58 -14.61 16.30
N ALA A 97 10.63 -13.96 15.15
CA ALA A 97 10.66 -14.62 13.87
C ALA A 97 11.24 -13.72 12.78
N VAL A 98 11.70 -14.32 11.68
CA VAL A 98 12.08 -13.64 10.45
C VAL A 98 10.94 -13.77 9.45
N LEU A 99 10.53 -12.63 8.89
CA LEU A 99 9.67 -12.57 7.72
C LEU A 99 10.53 -12.27 6.49
N GLU A 100 10.19 -12.85 5.35
CA GLU A 100 10.83 -12.56 4.06
C GLU A 100 9.76 -12.28 3.02
N CYS A 101 9.99 -11.29 2.15
CA CYS A 101 9.10 -11.03 1.02
C CYS A 101 9.31 -12.12 -0.04
N ARG A 102 8.30 -12.99 -0.21
CA ARG A 102 8.29 -14.05 -1.23
C ARG A 102 7.05 -13.96 -2.08
N LEU A 103 7.23 -13.87 -3.39
CA LEU A 103 6.15 -13.73 -4.37
C LEU A 103 5.24 -12.52 -4.07
N GLY A 104 5.83 -11.43 -3.58
CA GLY A 104 5.11 -10.22 -3.18
C GLY A 104 4.26 -10.34 -1.92
N VAL A 105 4.50 -11.34 -1.07
CA VAL A 105 3.86 -11.49 0.25
C VAL A 105 4.92 -11.73 1.31
N LEU A 106 4.80 -11.10 2.47
CA LEU A 106 5.66 -11.41 3.61
C LEU A 106 5.30 -12.78 4.20
N VAL A 107 6.25 -13.69 4.23
CA VAL A 107 6.09 -15.03 4.80
C VAL A 107 7.06 -15.23 5.95
N GLU A 108 6.60 -15.88 7.02
CA GLU A 108 7.50 -16.31 8.10
C GLU A 108 8.39 -17.45 7.57
N VAL A 109 9.70 -17.26 7.64
CA VAL A 109 10.68 -18.22 7.12
C VAL A 109 11.45 -18.94 8.22
N GLU A 110 11.52 -18.35 9.41
CA GLU A 110 12.23 -18.90 10.57
C GLU A 110 11.66 -18.31 11.86
N SER A 111 11.52 -19.12 12.91
CA SER A 111 11.20 -18.67 14.27
C SER A 111 12.46 -18.68 15.13
N CYS A 112 12.66 -17.63 15.94
CA CYS A 112 13.80 -17.50 16.85
C CYS A 112 13.35 -17.04 18.25
N ARG A 113 14.25 -17.14 19.23
CA ARG A 113 14.05 -16.46 20.52
C ARG A 113 14.22 -14.95 20.39
N THR A 114 15.19 -14.52 19.59
CA THR A 114 15.48 -13.10 19.34
C THR A 114 15.81 -12.89 17.87
N CYS A 115 15.12 -11.95 17.24
CA CYS A 115 15.40 -11.44 15.90
C CYS A 115 15.92 -10.01 16.02
N THR A 116 17.00 -9.71 15.33
CA THR A 116 17.56 -8.35 15.29
C THR A 116 17.87 -7.92 13.86
N GLU A 117 17.54 -6.66 13.54
CA GLU A 117 17.88 -6.05 12.25
C GLU A 117 19.12 -5.17 12.44
N THR A 118 20.22 -5.49 11.75
CA THR A 118 21.46 -4.70 11.76
C THR A 118 21.83 -4.32 10.34
N ASN A 119 21.63 -3.05 9.99
CA ASN A 119 21.83 -2.51 8.63
C ASN A 119 21.01 -3.26 7.57
N THR A 120 21.63 -4.24 6.92
CA THR A 120 21.07 -5.07 5.85
C THR A 120 20.92 -6.53 6.26
N GLN A 121 21.29 -6.88 7.49
CA GLN A 121 21.27 -8.25 7.97
C GLN A 121 20.17 -8.44 9.02
N VAL A 122 19.31 -9.42 8.78
CA VAL A 122 18.41 -9.94 9.78
C VAL A 122 19.10 -11.12 10.44
N VAL A 123 19.26 -11.06 11.76
CA VAL A 123 19.93 -12.09 12.55
C VAL A 123 18.89 -12.77 13.44
N CYS A 124 18.66 -14.05 13.19
CA CYS A 124 17.78 -14.91 13.98
C CYS A 124 18.65 -15.70 14.98
N GLN A 125 18.42 -15.49 16.28
CA GLN A 125 19.14 -16.15 17.36
C GLN A 125 18.22 -17.15 18.07
N PRO A 126 18.67 -18.41 18.26
CA PRO A 126 17.90 -19.44 18.95
C PRO A 126 17.52 -19.13 20.40
#